data_AF-A0A517QCL2-F1
#
_entry.id   AF-A0A517QCL2-F1
#
_cell.length_a   1.000
_cell.length_b   1.000
_cell.length_c   1.000
_cell.angle_alpha   90.00
_cell.angle_beta   90.00
_cell.angle_gamma   90.00
#
_symmetry.space_group_name_H-M   'P 1'
#
loop_
_entity.id
_entity.type
_entity.pdbx_description
1 polymer ?
#
loop_
_entity_poly.entity_id
_entity_poly.type
_entity_poly.pdbx_seq_one_letter_code
_entity_poly.pdbx_strand_id
1 'polypeptide(L)'
;MRFLMMNVIILCLSSVSVLSAAEPPSETYEDLGFETVKVLDYKKSLREQGEEIPRFPPRTGNALIVETSGSDSRAEKAGLEDKDLIVMINGTLLRSPDEGDEILKKITYKDEFELRVVRLVENRWDRKTFTIKAMSDLEYYRSQIYSRFGFDSHCKPGRFKRHKTSSSMKYIHNAFMLYIQDTADEPDELFLRISQFLPDKALLQEEGKPAGFIVKTDQNSYRIAFIDSVGEQIAKYKNEKSQTEKRIQSIKEKIAELKKTENAKNELTQTENMLEQLVKKYKTDQVKQANFLENVKLIKAVIEEKARKQYSEMYVGAGPIYSKYLDELRTKLRNGGTVEEIKLNTLETLRLGGADLDLARKRQGWKLRDELIFPDEFKMIEDMISSKNVTVYYEMAPEKKFEVTEEQLQAMKAVFSVFKADKEQAGE
;
A
#
# COMPACT_ATOMS: atom_id res chain seq x y z
N MET A 1 4.24 63.21 -11.35
CA MET A 1 4.51 62.59 -12.68
C MET A 1 5.87 61.86 -12.79
N ARG A 2 6.57 61.53 -11.70
CA ARG A 2 7.79 60.69 -11.73
C ARG A 2 7.64 59.31 -11.09
N PHE A 3 6.50 59.02 -10.46
CA PHE A 3 6.20 57.72 -9.83
C PHE A 3 5.43 56.74 -10.73
N LEU A 4 4.98 57.18 -11.93
CA LEU A 4 4.22 56.31 -12.85
C LEU A 4 5.11 55.59 -13.88
N MET A 5 6.35 56.04 -14.08
CA MET A 5 7.25 55.49 -15.11
C MET A 5 8.10 54.30 -14.62
N MET A 6 8.18 54.05 -13.31
CA MET A 6 8.98 52.93 -12.77
C MET A 6 8.23 51.60 -12.73
N ASN A 7 6.89 51.61 -12.81
CA ASN A 7 6.07 50.40 -12.83
C ASN A 7 5.84 49.80 -14.23
N VAL A 8 6.22 50.50 -15.31
CA VAL A 8 6.07 49.98 -16.67
C VAL A 8 7.30 49.18 -17.13
N ILE A 9 8.48 49.38 -16.51
CA ILE A 9 9.70 48.64 -16.87
C ILE A 9 9.77 47.28 -16.14
N ILE A 10 9.16 47.14 -14.95
CA ILE A 10 9.11 45.87 -14.21
C ILE A 10 8.07 44.89 -14.78
N LEU A 11 7.06 45.40 -15.51
CA LEU A 11 6.04 44.58 -16.18
C LEU A 11 6.45 44.06 -17.58
N CYS A 12 7.58 44.52 -18.13
CA CYS A 12 8.10 44.05 -19.42
C CYS A 12 9.22 43.01 -19.29
N LEU A 13 9.59 42.61 -18.07
CA LEU A 13 10.60 41.57 -17.79
C LEU A 13 10.00 40.27 -17.20
N SER A 14 8.67 40.21 -17.00
CA SER A 14 7.98 39.06 -16.41
C SER A 14 7.27 38.15 -17.42
N SER A 15 7.52 38.32 -18.72
CA SER A 15 6.86 37.54 -19.78
C SER A 15 7.80 36.95 -20.83
N VAL A 16 9.08 36.77 -20.50
CA VAL A 16 9.78 35.60 -21.03
C VAL A 16 9.41 34.46 -20.11
N SER A 17 8.26 33.86 -20.38
CA SER A 17 8.10 32.45 -20.11
C SER A 17 9.31 31.80 -20.77
N VAL A 18 10.31 31.44 -19.97
CA VAL A 18 11.14 30.29 -20.34
C VAL A 18 10.10 29.19 -20.42
N LEU A 19 9.52 28.99 -21.60
CA LEU A 19 8.87 27.75 -21.93
C LEU A 19 9.95 26.75 -21.59
N SER A 20 9.77 26.06 -20.45
CA SER A 20 10.51 24.84 -20.18
C SER A 20 10.30 24.02 -21.43
N ALA A 21 11.31 23.97 -22.31
CA ALA A 21 11.24 23.20 -23.52
C ALA A 21 10.85 21.80 -23.08
N ALA A 22 9.88 21.21 -23.76
CA ALA A 22 9.47 19.85 -23.44
C ALA A 22 10.73 18.98 -23.41
N GLU A 23 10.89 18.20 -22.34
CA GLU A 23 11.96 17.21 -22.26
C GLU A 23 11.93 16.36 -23.54
N PRO A 24 13.10 16.03 -24.11
CA PRO A 24 13.11 15.28 -25.36
C PRO A 24 12.40 13.94 -25.12
N PRO A 25 11.69 13.41 -26.14
CA PRO A 25 11.00 12.14 -26.00
C PRO A 25 12.02 11.04 -25.64
N SER A 26 11.90 10.53 -24.42
CA SER A 26 12.72 9.44 -23.91
C SER A 26 11.93 8.14 -23.87
N GLU A 27 12.66 7.02 -23.91
CA GLU A 27 12.12 5.68 -23.76
C GLU A 27 12.76 5.04 -22.52
N THR A 28 11.92 4.57 -21.59
CA THR A 28 12.34 3.95 -20.34
C THR A 28 12.37 2.43 -20.46
N TYR A 29 13.49 1.83 -20.10
CA TYR A 29 13.66 0.38 -20.06
C TYR A 29 13.74 -0.10 -18.61
N GLU A 30 12.60 -0.26 -17.94
CA GLU A 30 12.54 -0.56 -16.49
C GLU A 30 13.35 -1.81 -16.10
N ASP A 31 13.26 -2.88 -16.90
CA ASP A 31 13.99 -4.14 -16.67
C ASP A 31 15.51 -4.01 -16.87
N LEU A 32 15.94 -3.00 -17.63
CA LEU A 32 17.34 -2.73 -17.90
C LEU A 32 17.91 -1.67 -16.93
N GLY A 33 17.03 -0.83 -16.38
CA GLY A 33 17.33 0.19 -15.39
C GLY A 33 17.98 1.45 -15.97
N PHE A 34 17.68 1.80 -17.21
CA PHE A 34 18.12 3.06 -17.83
C PHE A 34 17.10 3.58 -18.85
N GLU A 35 17.26 4.86 -19.20
CA GLU A 35 16.44 5.56 -20.17
C GLU A 35 17.29 6.01 -21.35
N THR A 36 16.68 6.09 -22.53
CA THR A 36 17.37 6.58 -23.72
C THR A 36 16.61 7.65 -24.47
N VAL A 37 17.36 8.54 -25.11
CA VAL A 37 16.87 9.52 -26.06
C VAL A 37 17.58 9.37 -27.40
N LYS A 38 16.88 9.64 -28.51
CA LYS A 38 17.46 9.60 -29.84
C LYS A 38 18.38 10.81 -30.04
N VAL A 39 19.54 10.60 -30.66
CA VAL A 39 20.52 11.69 -30.90
C VAL A 39 19.91 12.89 -31.63
N LEU A 40 18.99 12.67 -32.57
CA LEU A 40 18.34 13.75 -33.31
C LEU A 40 17.39 14.57 -32.43
N ASP A 41 16.62 13.91 -31.58
CA ASP A 41 15.69 14.56 -30.65
C ASP A 41 16.43 15.32 -29.57
N TYR A 42 17.52 14.75 -29.05
CA TYR A 42 18.42 15.43 -28.11
C TYR A 42 19.08 16.68 -28.73
N LYS A 43 19.55 16.61 -29.99
CA LYS A 43 20.09 17.80 -30.69
C LYS A 43 19.03 18.87 -30.90
N LYS A 44 17.78 18.46 -31.13
CA LYS A 44 16.66 19.37 -31.32
C LYS A 44 16.32 20.07 -30.00
N SER A 45 16.26 19.36 -28.89
CA SER A 45 15.99 19.97 -27.57
C SER A 45 17.07 20.98 -27.18
N LEU A 46 18.36 20.65 -27.35
CA LEU A 46 19.45 21.60 -27.08
C LEU A 46 19.34 22.87 -27.93
N ARG A 47 18.99 22.74 -29.23
CA ARG A 47 18.79 23.89 -30.12
C ARG A 47 17.64 24.78 -29.66
N GLU A 48 16.53 24.18 -29.24
CA GLU A 48 15.34 24.89 -28.75
C GLU A 48 15.61 25.61 -27.42
N GLN A 49 16.49 25.06 -26.59
CA GLN A 49 16.95 25.65 -25.34
C GLN A 49 18.05 26.71 -25.53
N GLY A 50 18.60 26.86 -26.75
CA GLY A 50 19.71 27.76 -27.03
C GLY A 50 21.05 27.29 -26.48
N GLU A 51 21.18 26.00 -26.18
CA GLU A 51 22.40 25.38 -25.67
C GLU A 51 23.38 24.98 -26.79
N GLU A 52 24.66 24.87 -26.45
CA GLU A 52 25.68 24.43 -27.41
C GLU A 52 25.53 22.93 -27.73
N ILE A 53 25.38 22.61 -29.01
CA ILE A 53 25.27 21.22 -29.44
C ILE A 53 26.67 20.58 -29.43
N PRO A 54 26.91 19.52 -28.64
CA PRO A 54 28.21 18.88 -28.58
C PRO A 54 28.57 18.28 -29.93
N ARG A 55 29.87 18.28 -30.26
CA ARG A 55 30.37 17.70 -31.50
C ARG A 55 30.45 16.17 -31.39
N PHE A 56 29.34 15.52 -31.76
CA PHE A 56 29.25 14.06 -31.80
C PHE A 56 30.25 13.43 -32.77
N PRO A 57 30.72 12.19 -32.50
CA PRO A 57 31.60 11.47 -33.42
C PRO A 57 30.94 11.22 -34.78
N PRO A 58 31.73 11.01 -35.85
CA PRO A 58 31.18 10.56 -37.12
C PRO A 58 30.39 9.25 -36.95
N ARG A 59 29.28 9.12 -37.71
CA ARG A 59 28.43 7.91 -37.75
C ARG A 59 27.69 7.54 -36.46
N THR A 60 27.52 8.47 -35.52
CA THR A 60 26.66 8.27 -34.33
C THR A 60 25.26 8.87 -34.48
N GLY A 61 24.85 9.27 -35.69
CA GLY A 61 23.51 9.82 -35.94
C GLY A 61 22.36 8.84 -35.63
N ASN A 62 22.65 7.54 -35.66
CA ASN A 62 21.71 6.46 -35.36
C ASN A 62 21.85 5.91 -33.93
N ALA A 63 22.72 6.50 -33.11
CA ALA A 63 22.93 6.05 -31.75
C ALA A 63 21.74 6.43 -30.85
N LEU A 64 21.59 5.68 -29.76
CA LEU A 64 20.76 6.05 -28.62
C LEU A 64 21.67 6.69 -27.55
N ILE A 65 21.22 7.77 -26.92
CA ILE A 65 21.93 8.41 -25.82
C ILE A 65 21.31 7.89 -24.52
N VAL A 66 22.12 7.40 -23.59
CA VAL A 66 21.68 7.12 -22.21
C VAL A 66 21.42 8.46 -21.52
N GLU A 67 20.21 8.69 -21.02
CA GLU A 67 19.85 9.94 -20.35
C GLU A 67 19.94 9.79 -18.82
N THR A 68 19.43 8.68 -18.31
CA THR A 68 19.56 8.34 -16.89
C THR A 68 19.87 6.86 -16.76
N SER A 69 20.72 6.53 -15.79
CA SER A 69 20.80 5.17 -15.25
C SER A 69 20.20 5.21 -13.85
N GLY A 70 19.28 4.27 -13.57
CA GLY A 70 18.66 4.19 -12.25
C GLY A 70 19.71 3.82 -11.21
N SER A 71 19.68 4.46 -10.04
CA SER A 71 20.59 4.12 -8.94
C SER A 71 20.43 2.66 -8.50
N ASP A 72 21.54 1.96 -8.30
CA ASP A 72 21.67 0.52 -8.06
C ASP A 72 21.15 -0.40 -9.18
N SER A 73 20.90 0.15 -10.37
CA SER A 73 20.47 -0.63 -11.54
C SER A 73 21.56 -1.57 -12.06
N ARG A 74 21.17 -2.57 -12.84
CA ARG A 74 22.14 -3.45 -13.52
C ARG A 74 22.99 -2.70 -14.55
N ALA A 75 22.43 -1.66 -15.18
CA ALA A 75 23.16 -0.82 -16.12
C ALA A 75 24.22 0.03 -15.43
N GLU A 76 23.88 0.67 -14.30
CA GLU A 76 24.86 1.42 -13.49
C GLU A 76 25.96 0.47 -12.94
N LYS A 77 25.57 -0.71 -12.43
CA LYS A 77 26.54 -1.73 -11.97
C LYS A 77 27.47 -2.24 -13.07
N ALA A 78 27.02 -2.23 -14.32
CA ALA A 78 27.85 -2.54 -15.49
C ALA A 78 28.77 -1.38 -15.89
N GLY A 79 28.57 -0.19 -15.30
CA GLY A 79 29.35 1.01 -15.54
C GLY A 79 28.81 1.90 -16.65
N LEU A 80 27.54 1.74 -17.05
CA LEU A 80 26.87 2.64 -18.00
C LEU A 80 26.63 4.01 -17.33
N GLU A 81 26.92 5.09 -18.04
CA GLU A 81 26.82 6.46 -17.51
C GLU A 81 25.89 7.32 -18.38
N ASP A 82 25.43 8.43 -17.79
CA ASP A 82 24.71 9.47 -18.52
C ASP A 82 25.55 9.96 -19.72
N LYS A 83 24.87 10.19 -20.85
CA LYS A 83 25.40 10.63 -22.15
C LYS A 83 26.24 9.61 -22.89
N ASP A 84 26.26 8.35 -22.45
CA ASP A 84 26.84 7.26 -23.25
C ASP A 84 26.06 7.09 -24.56
N LEU A 85 26.79 7.01 -25.67
CA LEU A 85 26.21 6.79 -27.00
C LEU A 85 26.21 5.30 -27.33
N ILE A 86 25.07 4.64 -27.23
CA ILE A 86 24.89 3.24 -27.62
C ILE A 86 24.93 3.14 -29.15
N VAL A 87 25.94 2.46 -29.67
CA VAL A 87 26.15 2.29 -31.13
C VAL A 87 25.96 0.84 -31.58
N MET A 88 26.04 -0.12 -30.66
CA MET A 88 25.93 -1.55 -30.96
C MET A 88 25.30 -2.28 -29.79
N ILE A 89 24.44 -3.25 -30.09
CA ILE A 89 23.80 -4.12 -29.12
C ILE A 89 24.02 -5.57 -29.56
N ASN A 90 24.59 -6.41 -28.70
CA ASN A 90 24.89 -7.82 -28.98
C ASN A 90 25.65 -8.02 -30.30
N GLY A 91 26.67 -7.20 -30.57
CA GLY A 91 27.46 -7.24 -31.80
C GLY A 91 26.77 -6.65 -33.05
N THR A 92 25.50 -6.26 -32.97
CA THR A 92 24.75 -5.65 -34.09
C THR A 92 24.86 -4.13 -34.06
N LEU A 93 25.49 -3.55 -35.08
CA LEU A 93 25.60 -2.09 -35.23
C LEU A 93 24.23 -1.50 -35.56
N LEU A 94 23.81 -0.47 -34.82
CA LEU A 94 22.51 0.18 -35.03
C LEU A 94 22.46 0.92 -36.38
N ARG A 95 21.52 0.53 -37.24
CA ARG A 95 21.25 1.19 -38.53
C ARG A 95 20.23 2.32 -38.39
N SER A 96 19.42 2.30 -37.35
CA SER A 96 18.56 3.40 -36.91
C SER A 96 18.41 3.37 -35.37
N PRO A 97 18.00 4.48 -34.73
CA PRO A 97 17.65 4.48 -33.32
C PRO A 97 16.49 3.52 -33.01
N ASP A 98 15.49 3.44 -33.90
CA ASP A 98 14.32 2.57 -33.75
C ASP A 98 14.69 1.08 -33.69
N GLU A 99 15.71 0.65 -34.46
CA GLU A 99 16.25 -0.71 -34.38
C GLU A 99 16.85 -1.00 -33.00
N GLY A 100 17.51 0.00 -32.41
CA GLY A 100 18.02 -0.09 -31.04
C GLY A 100 16.87 -0.28 -30.04
N ASP A 101 15.82 0.52 -30.16
CA ASP A 101 14.65 0.45 -29.29
C ASP A 101 13.96 -0.93 -29.41
N GLU A 102 13.77 -1.44 -30.62
CA GLU A 102 13.19 -2.76 -30.87
C GLU A 102 14.00 -3.92 -30.26
N ILE A 103 15.34 -3.81 -30.25
CA ILE A 103 16.21 -4.80 -29.62
C ILE A 103 16.09 -4.69 -28.10
N LEU A 104 16.21 -3.49 -27.53
CA LEU A 104 16.18 -3.28 -26.08
C LEU A 104 14.83 -3.68 -25.47
N LYS A 105 13.70 -3.42 -26.14
CA LYS A 105 12.35 -3.82 -25.69
C LYS A 105 12.15 -5.35 -25.60
N LYS A 106 12.98 -6.13 -26.28
CA LYS A 106 12.92 -7.61 -26.23
C LYS A 106 13.81 -8.20 -25.15
N ILE A 107 14.75 -7.43 -24.61
CA ILE A 107 15.70 -7.88 -23.59
C ILE A 107 15.02 -7.74 -22.22
N THR A 108 15.00 -8.81 -21.46
CA THR A 108 14.46 -8.84 -20.09
C THR A 108 15.58 -8.84 -19.06
N TYR A 109 15.23 -8.75 -17.77
CA TYR A 109 16.21 -8.88 -16.69
C TYR A 109 16.92 -10.24 -16.66
N LYS A 110 16.35 -11.28 -17.30
CA LYS A 110 16.93 -12.63 -17.38
C LYS A 110 18.01 -12.77 -18.45
N ASP A 111 18.08 -11.81 -19.36
CA ASP A 111 19.00 -11.86 -20.47
C ASP A 111 20.28 -11.11 -20.13
N GLU A 112 21.43 -11.74 -20.44
CA GLU A 112 22.71 -11.05 -20.52
C GLU A 112 22.84 -10.44 -21.92
N PHE A 113 23.36 -9.21 -21.98
CA PHE A 113 23.57 -8.53 -23.26
C PHE A 113 24.78 -7.60 -23.21
N GLU A 114 25.35 -7.33 -24.39
CA GLU A 114 26.50 -6.47 -24.56
C GLU A 114 26.10 -5.16 -25.24
N LEU A 115 26.55 -4.04 -24.67
CA LEU A 115 26.47 -2.71 -25.26
C LEU A 115 27.87 -2.24 -25.65
N ARG A 116 28.04 -1.83 -26.90
CA ARG A 116 29.18 -0.98 -27.26
C ARG A 116 28.73 0.46 -27.26
N VAL A 117 29.41 1.27 -26.46
CA VAL A 117 29.10 2.69 -26.33
C VAL A 117 30.30 3.57 -26.70
N VAL A 118 30.01 4.81 -27.05
CA VAL A 118 31.01 5.87 -27.21
C VAL A 118 30.80 6.90 -26.12
N ARG A 119 31.80 7.08 -25.25
CA ARG A 119 31.76 7.97 -24.08
C ARG A 119 32.66 9.17 -24.30
N LEU A 120 32.22 10.34 -23.86
CA LEU A 120 33.05 11.55 -23.82
C LEU A 120 33.87 11.58 -22.53
N VAL A 121 35.19 11.51 -22.64
CA VAL A 121 36.14 11.59 -21.51
C VAL A 121 37.12 12.72 -21.79
N GLU A 122 37.13 13.76 -20.95
CA GLU A 122 38.11 14.87 -21.01
C GLU A 122 38.32 15.43 -22.44
N ASN A 123 37.23 15.62 -23.21
CA ASN A 123 37.18 16.05 -24.62
C ASN A 123 37.60 15.03 -25.69
N ARG A 124 37.69 13.74 -25.38
CA ARG A 124 37.91 12.67 -26.36
C ARG A 124 36.79 11.64 -26.31
N TRP A 125 36.50 11.05 -27.46
CA TRP A 125 35.47 10.03 -27.60
C TRP A 125 36.12 8.65 -27.54
N ASP A 126 35.90 7.95 -26.42
CA ASP A 126 36.43 6.62 -26.18
C ASP A 126 35.36 5.56 -26.40
N ARG A 127 35.75 4.42 -26.97
CA ARG A 127 34.86 3.27 -27.16
C ARG A 127 34.97 2.36 -25.97
N LYS A 128 33.84 2.09 -25.32
CA LYS A 128 33.73 1.14 -24.22
C LYS A 128 32.77 0.02 -24.61
N THR A 129 32.96 -1.14 -24.00
CA THR A 129 32.05 -2.28 -24.14
C THR A 129 31.64 -2.69 -22.74
N PHE A 130 30.33 -2.78 -22.53
CA PHE A 130 29.72 -3.11 -21.26
C PHE A 130 28.90 -4.37 -21.42
N THR A 131 29.20 -5.37 -20.59
CA THR A 131 28.37 -6.57 -20.47
C THR A 131 27.42 -6.39 -19.30
N ILE A 132 26.13 -6.29 -19.59
CA ILE A 132 25.09 -6.19 -18.57
C ILE A 132 24.61 -7.61 -18.28
N LYS A 133 24.91 -8.09 -17.07
CA LYS A 133 24.60 -9.45 -16.64
C LYS A 133 23.10 -9.68 -16.46
N ALA A 134 22.68 -10.92 -16.65
CA ALA A 134 21.37 -11.40 -16.21
C ALA A 134 21.24 -11.28 -14.69
N MET A 135 20.02 -11.05 -14.21
CA MET A 135 19.66 -11.04 -12.79
C MET A 135 18.79 -12.24 -12.45
N SER A 136 18.94 -12.75 -11.22
CA SER A 136 17.98 -13.69 -10.66
C SER A 136 16.62 -13.03 -10.42
N ASP A 137 15.55 -13.83 -10.36
CA ASP A 137 14.20 -13.33 -10.07
C ASP A 137 14.16 -12.55 -8.74
N LEU A 138 14.87 -13.02 -7.70
CA LEU A 138 14.92 -12.34 -6.40
C LEU A 138 15.65 -11.00 -6.45
N GLU A 139 16.79 -10.91 -7.15
CA GLU A 139 17.50 -9.64 -7.33
C GLU A 139 16.65 -8.63 -8.10
N TYR A 140 15.98 -9.09 -9.15
CA TYR A 140 15.03 -8.26 -9.89
C TYR A 140 13.91 -7.77 -8.98
N TYR A 141 13.24 -8.66 -8.23
CA TYR A 141 12.17 -8.25 -7.31
C TYR A 141 12.65 -7.28 -6.24
N ARG A 142 13.84 -7.46 -5.66
CA ARG A 142 14.44 -6.49 -4.72
C ARG A 142 14.64 -5.13 -5.37
N SER A 143 15.08 -5.08 -6.63
CA SER A 143 15.26 -3.82 -7.37
C SER A 143 13.95 -3.08 -7.64
N GLN A 144 12.81 -3.79 -7.63
CA GLN A 144 11.48 -3.21 -7.83
C GLN A 144 10.82 -2.73 -6.53
N ILE A 145 11.45 -2.98 -5.39
CA ILE A 145 10.95 -2.55 -4.08
C ILE A 145 11.68 -1.29 -3.65
N TYR A 146 10.91 -0.28 -3.24
CA TYR A 146 11.47 0.90 -2.58
C TYR A 146 10.97 0.98 -1.13
N SER A 147 11.83 1.53 -0.28
CA SER A 147 11.57 1.73 1.14
C SER A 147 11.33 3.20 1.41
N ARG A 148 10.22 3.53 2.08
CA ARG A 148 9.93 4.89 2.53
C ARG A 148 9.70 4.91 4.03
N PHE A 149 10.31 5.88 4.72
CA PHE A 149 10.00 6.14 6.12
C PHE A 149 8.59 6.74 6.25
N GLY A 150 7.85 6.32 7.27
CA GLY A 150 6.53 6.85 7.58
C GLY A 150 6.05 6.43 8.95
N PHE A 151 4.77 6.67 9.21
CA PHE A 151 4.09 6.28 10.43
C PHE A 151 2.97 5.28 10.11
N ASP A 152 2.77 4.31 11.00
CA ASP A 152 1.66 3.35 10.91
C ASP A 152 0.34 3.93 11.46
N SER A 153 -0.73 3.12 11.52
CA SER A 153 -2.03 3.54 12.07
C SER A 153 -2.00 3.93 13.55
N HIS A 154 -0.98 3.50 14.28
CA HIS A 154 -0.73 3.82 15.68
C HIS A 154 0.27 4.97 15.85
N CYS A 155 0.68 5.63 14.76
CA CYS A 155 1.71 6.65 14.73
C CYS A 155 3.11 6.13 15.14
N LYS A 156 3.37 4.82 15.02
CA LYS A 156 4.71 4.26 15.22
C LYS A 156 5.57 4.53 13.98
N PRO A 157 6.79 5.06 14.13
CA PRO A 157 7.70 5.24 13.00
C PRO A 157 8.17 3.88 12.48
N GLY A 158 8.26 3.76 11.15
CA GLY A 158 8.70 2.55 10.48
C GLY A 158 9.10 2.79 9.02
N ARG A 159 9.70 1.78 8.41
CA ARG A 159 9.97 1.72 6.97
C ARG A 159 8.91 0.86 6.31
N PHE A 160 8.37 1.38 5.21
CA PHE A 160 7.37 0.70 4.39
C PHE A 160 8.04 0.35 3.08
N LYS A 161 8.26 -0.95 2.86
CA LYS A 161 8.84 -1.48 1.62
C LYS A 161 7.69 -1.92 0.71
N ARG A 162 7.60 -1.35 -0.48
CA ARG A 162 6.54 -1.67 -1.46
C ARG A 162 7.08 -1.65 -2.88
N HIS A 163 6.36 -2.28 -3.79
CA HIS A 163 6.66 -2.22 -5.22
C HIS A 163 6.64 -0.76 -5.74
N LYS A 164 7.50 -0.42 -6.70
CA LYS A 164 7.62 0.93 -7.30
C LYS A 164 6.30 1.44 -7.88
N THR A 165 5.55 0.57 -8.53
CA THR A 165 4.24 0.93 -9.11
C THR A 165 3.09 0.96 -8.08
N SER A 166 3.30 0.40 -6.89
CA SER A 166 2.30 0.45 -5.83
C SER A 166 2.18 1.86 -5.26
N SER A 167 0.96 2.39 -5.28
CA SER A 167 0.70 3.73 -4.76
C SER A 167 0.94 3.82 -3.25
N SER A 168 1.35 5.02 -2.83
CA SER A 168 1.56 5.33 -1.43
C SER A 168 0.27 5.51 -0.64
N MET A 169 -0.81 5.83 -1.33
CA MET A 169 -2.12 6.08 -0.76
C MET A 169 -2.75 4.77 -0.27
N LYS A 170 -3.48 4.88 0.84
CA LYS A 170 -4.22 3.81 1.49
C LYS A 170 -5.62 3.63 0.88
N TYR A 171 -6.22 4.72 0.39
CA TYR A 171 -7.58 4.85 -0.09
C TYR A 171 -7.58 5.12 -1.58
N ILE A 172 -7.45 4.05 -2.35
CA ILE A 172 -7.50 4.08 -3.80
C ILE A 172 -8.60 3.13 -4.24
N HIS A 173 -9.40 3.55 -5.20
CA HIS A 173 -10.50 2.70 -5.67
C HIS A 173 -9.89 1.45 -6.31
N ASN A 174 -10.33 0.27 -5.87
CA ASN A 174 -9.85 -1.03 -6.35
C ASN A 174 -8.35 -1.27 -6.09
N ALA A 175 -7.85 -0.78 -4.96
CA ALA A 175 -6.49 -1.12 -4.54
C ALA A 175 -6.44 -2.56 -4.05
N PHE A 176 -5.40 -3.28 -4.50
CA PHE A 176 -5.09 -4.62 -4.06
C PHE A 176 -3.57 -4.80 -4.11
N MET A 177 -2.90 -4.79 -2.95
CA MET A 177 -1.44 -4.83 -2.90
C MET A 177 -0.89 -5.38 -1.58
N LEU A 178 0.35 -5.86 -1.66
CA LEU A 178 1.17 -6.20 -0.49
C LEU A 178 2.20 -5.10 -0.22
N TYR A 179 2.59 -4.98 1.04
CA TYR A 179 3.77 -4.22 1.45
C TYR A 179 4.38 -4.84 2.70
N ILE A 180 5.66 -4.56 2.93
CA ILE A 180 6.37 -4.98 4.15
C ILE A 180 6.51 -3.76 5.05
N GLN A 181 6.22 -3.94 6.33
CA GLN A 181 6.50 -2.96 7.37
C GLN A 181 7.66 -3.47 8.22
N ASP A 182 8.69 -2.63 8.32
CA ASP A 182 9.88 -2.83 9.12
C ASP A 182 9.87 -1.75 10.21
N THR A 183 9.89 -2.17 11.47
CA THR A 183 10.10 -1.23 12.59
C THR A 183 11.36 -1.65 13.33
N ALA A 184 12.17 -0.68 13.77
CA ALA A 184 13.53 -0.91 14.24
C ALA A 184 13.70 -1.99 15.34
N ASP A 185 12.62 -2.29 16.08
CA ASP A 185 12.61 -3.23 17.20
C ASP A 185 11.75 -4.49 16.95
N GLU A 186 11.15 -4.64 15.76
CA GLU A 186 10.25 -5.76 15.44
C GLU A 186 10.64 -6.41 14.11
N PRO A 187 10.41 -7.73 13.96
CA PRO A 187 10.68 -8.41 12.71
C PRO A 187 9.80 -7.85 11.59
N ASP A 188 10.30 -7.91 10.36
CA ASP A 188 9.53 -7.52 9.17
C ASP A 188 8.16 -8.21 9.15
N GLU A 189 7.13 -7.42 8.87
CA GLU A 189 5.74 -7.85 8.85
C GLU A 189 5.14 -7.63 7.45
N LEU A 190 4.40 -8.62 6.94
CA LEU A 190 3.76 -8.54 5.64
C LEU A 190 2.31 -8.09 5.78
N PHE A 191 1.91 -7.06 5.06
CA PHE A 191 0.55 -6.52 5.10
C PHE A 191 -0.16 -6.68 3.76
N LEU A 192 -1.46 -6.97 3.82
CA LEU A 192 -2.36 -6.93 2.66
C LEU A 192 -3.27 -5.71 2.76
N ARG A 193 -3.19 -4.85 1.75
CA ARG A 193 -4.09 -3.72 1.58
C ARG A 193 -5.12 -4.00 0.49
N ILE A 194 -6.39 -3.88 0.86
CA ILE A 194 -7.52 -3.86 -0.06
C ILE A 194 -8.34 -2.61 0.23
N SER A 195 -8.55 -1.76 -0.78
CA SER A 195 -9.45 -0.61 -0.62
C SER A 195 -10.43 -0.45 -1.76
N GLN A 196 -11.66 -0.09 -1.41
CA GLN A 196 -12.75 0.10 -2.35
C GLN A 196 -13.64 1.25 -1.90
N PHE A 197 -13.97 2.13 -2.84
CA PHE A 197 -14.90 3.23 -2.59
C PHE A 197 -16.34 2.78 -2.84
N LEU A 198 -17.18 2.79 -1.80
CA LEU A 198 -18.58 2.37 -1.83
C LEU A 198 -19.45 3.42 -1.11
N PRO A 199 -19.85 4.51 -1.79
CA PRO A 199 -20.53 5.66 -1.17
C PRO A 199 -21.97 5.36 -0.70
N ASP A 200 -22.54 4.21 -1.05
CA ASP A 200 -23.90 3.85 -0.68
C ASP A 200 -24.04 3.67 0.84
N LYS A 201 -24.80 4.56 1.47
CA LYS A 201 -25.04 4.55 2.93
C LYS A 201 -25.70 3.26 3.43
N ALA A 202 -26.41 2.54 2.58
CA ALA A 202 -26.98 1.23 2.89
C ALA A 202 -25.93 0.13 3.12
N LEU A 203 -24.68 0.37 2.71
CA LEU A 203 -23.54 -0.54 2.88
C LEU A 203 -22.72 -0.23 4.14
N LEU A 204 -23.20 0.67 5.01
CA LEU A 204 -22.65 0.84 6.35
C LEU A 204 -22.97 -0.43 7.16
N GLN A 205 -21.96 -0.98 7.85
CA GLN A 205 -22.07 -2.22 8.62
C GLN A 205 -23.37 -2.22 9.44
N GLU A 206 -24.25 -3.19 9.18
CA GLU A 206 -25.30 -3.53 10.14
C GLU A 206 -24.62 -4.03 11.40
N GLU A 207 -24.99 -3.49 12.57
CA GLU A 207 -24.42 -3.91 13.84
C GLU A 207 -24.51 -5.43 14.00
N GLY A 208 -23.36 -6.10 14.12
CA GLY A 208 -23.28 -7.53 14.39
C GLY A 208 -23.10 -8.45 13.19
N LYS A 209 -23.08 -7.96 11.94
CA LYS A 209 -22.63 -8.77 10.79
C LYS A 209 -21.13 -8.56 10.55
N PRO A 210 -20.31 -9.62 10.58
CA PRO A 210 -18.91 -9.50 10.23
C PRO A 210 -18.84 -9.06 8.76
N ALA A 211 -18.18 -7.94 8.49
CA ALA A 211 -17.94 -7.48 7.14
C ALA A 211 -16.50 -7.79 6.74
N GLY A 212 -16.28 -7.92 5.43
CA GLY A 212 -14.97 -8.18 4.88
C GLY A 212 -14.97 -8.11 3.36
N PHE A 213 -13.83 -8.47 2.79
CA PHE A 213 -13.69 -8.69 1.36
C PHE A 213 -13.82 -10.18 1.06
N ILE A 214 -14.42 -10.51 -0.07
CA ILE A 214 -14.32 -11.83 -0.66
C ILE A 214 -13.36 -11.72 -1.84
N VAL A 215 -12.35 -12.60 -1.86
CA VAL A 215 -11.42 -12.73 -2.98
C VAL A 215 -11.64 -14.09 -3.61
N LYS A 216 -12.00 -14.10 -4.89
CA LYS A 216 -12.12 -15.32 -5.69
C LYS A 216 -10.94 -15.42 -6.63
N THR A 217 -10.28 -16.56 -6.57
CA THR A 217 -9.21 -17.00 -7.45
C THR A 217 -9.79 -18.00 -8.46
N ASP A 218 -8.96 -18.52 -9.37
CA ASP A 218 -9.42 -19.55 -10.32
C ASP A 218 -9.89 -20.83 -9.60
N GLN A 219 -9.33 -21.15 -8.43
CA GLN A 219 -9.56 -22.41 -7.72
C GLN A 219 -10.31 -22.25 -6.38
N ASN A 220 -10.10 -21.14 -5.69
CA ASN A 220 -10.52 -20.95 -4.30
C ASN A 220 -11.26 -19.63 -4.09
N SER A 221 -12.08 -19.58 -3.05
CA SER A 221 -12.73 -18.36 -2.57
C SER A 221 -12.32 -18.12 -1.12
N TYR A 222 -11.74 -16.95 -0.88
CA TYR A 222 -11.23 -16.52 0.41
C TYR A 222 -12.15 -15.44 0.99
N ARG A 223 -12.53 -15.61 2.26
CA ARG A 223 -13.23 -14.59 3.03
C ARG A 223 -12.23 -13.89 3.93
N ILE A 224 -11.99 -12.63 3.62
CA ILE A 224 -11.01 -11.74 4.21
C ILE A 224 -11.78 -10.80 5.17
N ALA A 225 -12.10 -11.30 6.36
CA ALA A 225 -12.85 -10.54 7.37
C ALA A 225 -11.99 -9.44 8.01
N PHE A 226 -12.62 -8.36 8.49
CA PHE A 226 -11.95 -7.45 9.42
C PHE A 226 -11.83 -8.15 10.77
N ILE A 227 -10.61 -8.33 11.27
CA ILE A 227 -10.40 -8.98 12.57
C ILE A 227 -10.80 -7.97 13.66
N ASP A 228 -12.07 -7.95 14.04
CA ASP A 228 -12.49 -7.36 15.32
C ASP A 228 -12.54 -8.48 16.37
N SER A 229 -11.38 -9.07 16.70
CA SER A 229 -11.29 -10.17 17.67
C SER A 229 -11.95 -9.82 19.01
N VAL A 230 -11.87 -8.55 19.40
CA VAL A 230 -12.56 -8.00 20.57
C VAL A 230 -14.08 -7.96 20.36
N GLY A 231 -14.55 -7.43 19.23
CA GLY A 231 -15.97 -7.38 18.87
C GLY A 231 -16.61 -8.75 18.74
N GLU A 232 -15.92 -9.72 18.13
CA GLU A 232 -16.34 -11.13 18.03
C GLU A 232 -16.48 -11.75 19.41
N GLN A 233 -15.50 -11.53 20.30
CA GLN A 233 -15.55 -12.06 21.67
C GLN A 233 -16.67 -11.38 22.48
N ILE A 234 -16.90 -10.08 22.30
CA ILE A 234 -18.04 -9.36 22.89
C ILE A 234 -19.38 -9.91 22.37
N ALA A 235 -19.50 -10.15 21.06
CA ALA A 235 -20.70 -10.70 20.44
C ALA A 235 -20.98 -12.13 20.94
N LYS A 236 -19.93 -12.96 21.05
CA LYS A 236 -20.01 -14.29 21.66
C LYS A 236 -20.56 -14.23 23.08
N TYR A 237 -20.02 -13.36 23.94
CA TYR A 237 -20.52 -13.19 25.30
C TYR A 237 -21.98 -12.70 25.34
N LYS A 238 -22.38 -11.77 24.45
CA LYS A 238 -23.77 -11.31 24.35
C LYS A 238 -24.72 -12.46 23.97
N ASN A 239 -24.33 -13.30 23.01
CA ASN A 239 -25.13 -14.45 22.58
C ASN A 239 -25.23 -15.51 23.68
N GLU A 240 -24.11 -15.88 24.31
CA GLU A 240 -24.07 -16.84 25.43
C GLU A 240 -24.93 -16.37 26.61
N LYS A 241 -24.88 -15.07 26.95
CA LYS A 241 -25.74 -14.44 27.96
C LYS A 241 -27.21 -14.59 27.62
N SER A 242 -27.62 -14.21 26.41
CA SER A 242 -29.02 -14.29 25.96
C SER A 242 -29.55 -15.73 25.97
N GLN A 243 -28.75 -16.70 25.50
CA GLN A 243 -29.14 -18.11 25.52
C GLN A 243 -29.28 -18.65 26.95
N THR A 244 -28.38 -18.27 27.85
CA THR A 244 -28.42 -18.71 29.24
C THR A 244 -29.61 -18.11 29.99
N GLU A 245 -29.95 -16.85 29.75
CA GLU A 245 -31.14 -16.20 30.30
C GLU A 245 -32.43 -16.89 29.85
N LYS A 246 -32.54 -17.24 28.56
CA LYS A 246 -33.68 -18.02 28.05
C LYS A 246 -33.79 -19.39 28.72
N ARG A 247 -32.67 -20.09 28.94
CA ARG A 247 -32.65 -21.39 29.65
C ARG A 247 -33.07 -21.25 31.12
N ILE A 248 -32.54 -20.25 31.83
CA ILE A 248 -32.94 -19.96 33.21
C ILE A 248 -34.44 -19.71 33.30
N GLN A 249 -35.00 -18.93 32.37
CA GLN A 249 -36.42 -18.62 32.34
C GLN A 249 -37.28 -19.87 32.09
N SER A 250 -36.91 -20.69 31.10
CA SER A 250 -37.60 -21.95 30.81
C SER A 250 -37.56 -22.93 31.99
N ILE A 251 -36.43 -23.02 32.72
CA ILE A 251 -36.33 -23.86 33.92
C ILE A 251 -37.21 -23.32 35.05
N LYS A 252 -37.28 -22.00 35.24
CA LYS A 252 -38.18 -21.37 36.23
C LYS A 252 -39.65 -21.66 35.94
N GLU A 253 -40.04 -21.60 34.67
CA GLU A 253 -41.40 -21.95 34.22
C GLU A 253 -41.71 -23.42 34.52
N LYS A 254 -40.78 -24.33 34.19
CA LYS A 254 -40.91 -25.77 34.52
C LYS A 254 -41.05 -26.00 36.03
N ILE A 255 -40.27 -25.32 36.86
CA ILE A 255 -40.39 -25.39 38.33
C ILE A 255 -41.78 -24.93 38.79
N ALA A 256 -42.32 -23.86 38.20
CA ALA A 256 -43.65 -23.34 38.55
C ALA A 256 -44.78 -24.32 38.16
N GLU A 257 -44.61 -25.07 37.07
CA GLU A 257 -45.54 -26.14 36.68
C GLU A 257 -45.45 -27.35 37.61
N LEU A 258 -44.24 -27.84 37.90
CA LEU A 258 -44.01 -29.00 38.78
C LEU A 258 -44.55 -28.76 40.20
N LYS A 259 -44.50 -27.51 40.69
CA LYS A 259 -45.10 -27.13 41.98
C LYS A 259 -46.62 -27.29 42.05
N LYS A 260 -47.30 -27.36 40.90
CA LYS A 260 -48.76 -27.59 40.84
C LYS A 260 -49.12 -29.08 40.87
N THR A 261 -48.15 -29.97 40.77
CA THR A 261 -48.37 -31.43 40.68
C THR A 261 -47.93 -32.13 41.96
N GLU A 262 -48.86 -32.74 42.68
CA GLU A 262 -48.67 -33.29 44.03
C GLU A 262 -47.65 -34.45 44.09
N ASN A 263 -47.39 -35.12 42.97
CA ASN A 263 -46.49 -36.28 42.87
C ASN A 263 -45.11 -36.00 42.23
N ALA A 264 -44.74 -34.74 41.98
CA ALA A 264 -43.54 -34.37 41.23
C ALA A 264 -42.29 -34.04 42.09
N LYS A 265 -42.28 -34.41 43.38
CA LYS A 265 -41.27 -33.93 44.35
C LYS A 265 -39.81 -34.19 43.95
N ASN A 266 -39.51 -35.39 43.43
CA ASN A 266 -38.14 -35.74 43.02
C ASN A 266 -37.68 -34.97 41.78
N GLU A 267 -38.57 -34.78 40.80
CA GLU A 267 -38.28 -34.01 39.59
C GLU A 267 -38.11 -32.53 39.91
N LEU A 268 -38.90 -32.00 40.85
CA LEU A 268 -38.77 -30.64 41.36
C LEU A 268 -37.37 -30.41 41.97
N THR A 269 -36.93 -31.28 42.88
CA THR A 269 -35.59 -31.16 43.50
C THR A 269 -34.46 -31.24 42.47
N GLN A 270 -34.55 -32.14 41.49
CA GLN A 270 -33.56 -32.22 40.40
C GLN A 270 -33.53 -30.93 39.56
N THR A 271 -34.70 -30.40 39.22
CA THR A 271 -34.82 -29.19 38.39
C THR A 271 -34.34 -27.94 39.14
N GLU A 272 -34.58 -27.85 40.46
CA GLU A 272 -34.05 -26.78 41.32
C GLU A 272 -32.51 -26.84 41.41
N ASN A 273 -31.93 -28.03 41.56
CA ASN A 273 -30.46 -28.21 41.53
C ASN A 273 -29.86 -27.80 40.18
N MET A 274 -30.51 -28.15 39.07
CA MET A 274 -30.09 -27.72 37.72
C MET A 274 -30.14 -26.19 37.59
N LEU A 275 -31.18 -25.54 38.10
CA LEU A 275 -31.29 -24.08 38.11
C LEU A 275 -30.14 -23.46 38.92
N GLU A 276 -29.86 -23.99 40.12
CA GLU A 276 -28.79 -23.48 40.98
C GLU A 276 -27.41 -23.58 40.31
N GLN A 277 -27.10 -24.74 39.71
CA GLN A 277 -25.85 -24.94 38.95
C GLN A 277 -25.76 -23.98 37.76
N LEU A 278 -26.85 -23.79 37.02
CA LEU A 278 -26.88 -22.89 35.86
C LEU A 278 -26.71 -21.43 36.27
N VAL A 279 -27.36 -20.99 37.36
CA VAL A 279 -27.22 -19.63 37.92
C VAL A 279 -25.81 -19.40 38.44
N LYS A 280 -25.20 -20.39 39.10
CA LYS A 280 -23.80 -20.31 39.55
C LYS A 280 -22.85 -20.14 38.37
N LYS A 281 -22.99 -20.95 37.33
CA LYS A 281 -22.20 -20.83 36.10
C LYS A 281 -22.39 -19.46 35.43
N TYR A 282 -23.64 -19.01 35.30
CA TYR A 282 -23.96 -17.70 34.72
C TYR A 282 -23.27 -16.54 35.47
N LYS A 283 -23.26 -16.56 36.81
CA LYS A 283 -22.52 -15.56 37.61
C LYS A 283 -21.01 -15.61 37.36
N THR A 284 -20.42 -16.81 37.27
CA THR A 284 -19.00 -16.96 36.94
C THR A 284 -18.66 -16.41 35.56
N ASP A 285 -19.51 -16.69 34.56
CA ASP A 285 -19.31 -16.21 33.19
C ASP A 285 -19.48 -14.68 33.11
N GLN A 286 -20.41 -14.09 33.88
CA GLN A 286 -20.53 -12.63 34.01
C GLN A 286 -19.26 -11.98 34.58
N VAL A 287 -18.64 -12.57 35.61
CA VAL A 287 -17.38 -12.05 36.17
C VAL A 287 -16.24 -12.12 35.14
N LYS A 288 -16.12 -13.25 34.42
CA LYS A 288 -15.13 -13.38 33.33
C LYS A 288 -15.33 -12.32 32.24
N GLN A 289 -16.58 -12.10 31.83
CA GLN A 289 -16.92 -11.07 30.86
C GLN A 289 -16.57 -9.67 31.36
N ALA A 290 -16.88 -9.34 32.62
CA ALA A 290 -16.54 -8.05 33.22
C ALA A 290 -15.03 -7.81 33.25
N ASN A 291 -14.25 -8.80 33.71
CA ASN A 291 -12.79 -8.73 33.74
C ASN A 291 -12.20 -8.58 32.33
N PHE A 292 -12.72 -9.31 31.34
CA PHE A 292 -12.31 -9.16 29.95
C PHE A 292 -12.57 -7.74 29.42
N LEU A 293 -13.76 -7.19 29.66
CA LEU A 293 -14.11 -5.83 29.23
C LEU A 293 -13.26 -4.76 29.93
N GLU A 294 -12.93 -4.96 31.20
CA GLU A 294 -12.03 -4.08 31.95
C GLU A 294 -10.61 -4.11 31.38
N ASN A 295 -10.07 -5.30 31.12
CA ASN A 295 -8.77 -5.46 30.48
C ASN A 295 -8.73 -4.81 29.08
N VAL A 296 -9.77 -5.01 28.26
CA VAL A 296 -9.89 -4.36 26.94
C VAL A 296 -9.88 -2.84 27.09
N LYS A 297 -10.60 -2.27 28.07
CA LYS A 297 -10.58 -0.83 28.33
C LYS A 297 -9.19 -0.33 28.72
N LEU A 298 -8.50 -1.07 29.59
CA LEU A 298 -7.16 -0.72 30.05
C LEU A 298 -6.14 -0.76 28.90
N ILE A 299 -6.16 -1.82 28.08
CA ILE A 299 -5.31 -1.93 26.88
C ILE A 299 -5.60 -0.81 25.90
N LYS A 300 -6.88 -0.52 25.62
CA LYS A 300 -7.27 0.61 24.75
C LYS A 300 -6.76 1.94 25.28
N ALA A 301 -6.86 2.20 26.59
CA ALA A 301 -6.36 3.43 27.19
C ALA A 301 -4.83 3.57 27.02
N VAL A 302 -4.07 2.48 27.24
CA VAL A 302 -2.62 2.46 27.04
C VAL A 302 -2.24 2.69 25.57
N ILE A 303 -2.92 2.02 24.63
CA ILE A 303 -2.72 2.20 23.18
C ILE A 303 -3.03 3.66 22.80
N GLU A 304 -4.15 4.21 23.27
CA GLU A 304 -4.54 5.60 23.00
C GLU A 304 -3.53 6.60 23.57
N GLU A 305 -3.03 6.40 24.78
CA GLU A 305 -2.03 7.28 25.39
C GLU A 305 -0.72 7.25 24.59
N LYS A 306 -0.25 6.05 24.22
CA LYS A 306 0.94 5.88 23.39
C LYS A 306 0.76 6.55 22.02
N ALA A 307 -0.38 6.31 21.37
CA ALA A 307 -0.73 6.94 20.10
C ALA A 307 -0.83 8.46 20.21
N ARG A 308 -1.37 9.01 21.30
CA ARG A 308 -1.40 10.47 21.55
C ARG A 308 0.00 11.05 21.68
N LYS A 309 0.90 10.39 22.41
CA LYS A 309 2.29 10.83 22.57
C LYS A 309 3.01 10.84 21.22
N GLN A 310 2.94 9.72 20.49
CA GLN A 310 3.53 9.58 19.16
C GLN A 310 2.94 10.58 18.15
N TYR A 311 1.62 10.79 18.21
CA TYR A 311 0.95 11.80 17.41
C TYR A 311 1.46 13.21 17.74
N SER A 312 1.65 13.54 19.03
CA SER A 312 2.17 14.85 19.43
C SER A 312 3.56 15.10 18.83
N GLU A 313 4.43 14.10 18.86
CA GLU A 313 5.77 14.16 18.26
C GLU A 313 5.68 14.36 16.73
N MET A 314 4.82 13.57 16.06
CA MET A 314 4.54 13.71 14.63
C MET A 314 3.96 15.09 14.28
N TYR A 315 3.01 15.61 15.07
CA TYR A 315 2.33 16.88 14.84
C TYR A 315 3.29 18.07 14.95
N VAL A 316 4.21 18.05 15.92
CA VAL A 316 5.26 19.06 16.06
C VAL A 316 6.22 19.04 14.85
N GLY A 317 6.55 17.84 14.36
CA GLY A 317 7.42 17.66 13.19
C GLY A 317 6.78 17.93 11.83
N ALA A 318 5.44 17.88 11.73
CA ALA A 318 4.73 18.00 10.46
C ALA A 318 4.89 19.39 9.82
N GLY A 319 5.01 20.45 10.61
CA GLY A 319 5.12 21.83 10.13
C GLY A 319 3.76 22.52 9.93
N PRO A 320 3.73 23.87 9.83
CA PRO A 320 2.52 24.66 10.10
C PRO A 320 1.33 24.37 9.17
N ILE A 321 1.61 24.08 7.89
CA ILE A 321 0.57 23.83 6.87
C ILE A 321 -0.18 22.53 7.19
N TYR A 322 0.55 21.46 7.53
CA TYR A 322 -0.04 20.15 7.78
C TYR A 322 -0.72 20.07 9.14
N SER A 323 -0.19 20.78 10.15
CA SER A 323 -0.89 20.98 11.43
C SER A 323 -2.28 21.60 11.23
N LYS A 324 -2.40 22.61 10.36
CA LYS A 324 -3.70 23.21 10.00
C LYS A 324 -4.64 22.21 9.32
N TYR A 325 -4.13 21.36 8.43
CA TYR A 325 -4.95 20.31 7.79
C TYR A 325 -5.46 19.28 8.81
N LEU A 326 -4.63 18.91 9.77
CA LEU A 326 -5.02 18.00 10.86
C LEU A 326 -6.08 18.63 11.78
N ASP A 327 -5.95 19.91 12.11
CA ASP A 327 -6.93 20.63 12.92
C ASP A 327 -8.27 20.77 12.20
N GLU A 328 -8.24 21.06 10.90
CA GLU A 328 -9.43 21.12 10.06
C GLU A 328 -10.12 19.75 10.00
N LEU A 329 -9.36 18.68 9.76
CA LEU A 329 -9.87 17.30 9.74
C LEU A 329 -10.63 16.97 11.02
N ARG A 330 -10.02 17.23 12.18
CA ARG A 330 -10.65 17.00 13.49
C ARG A 330 -11.88 17.84 13.72
N THR A 331 -11.82 19.12 13.36
CA THR A 331 -12.95 20.05 13.51
C THR A 331 -14.14 19.60 12.67
N LYS A 332 -13.90 19.20 11.42
CA LYS A 332 -14.93 18.67 10.53
C LYS A 332 -15.48 17.33 11.04
N LEU A 333 -14.63 16.43 11.52
CA LEU A 333 -15.07 15.16 12.10
C LEU A 333 -15.99 15.34 13.32
N ARG A 334 -15.66 16.28 14.22
CA ARG A 334 -16.50 16.61 15.39
C ARG A 334 -17.84 17.21 14.98
N ASN A 335 -17.84 18.07 13.97
CA ASN A 335 -19.04 18.80 13.53
C ASN A 335 -19.84 18.05 12.46
N GLY A 336 -19.45 16.82 12.10
CA GLY A 336 -20.11 16.05 11.04
C GLY A 336 -19.89 16.59 9.62
N GLY A 337 -18.91 17.48 9.42
CA GLY A 337 -18.56 18.03 8.11
C GLY A 337 -17.62 17.13 7.30
N THR A 338 -17.45 17.47 6.03
CA THR A 338 -16.46 16.85 5.14
C THR A 338 -15.21 17.71 5.03
N VAL A 339 -14.08 17.07 4.71
CA VAL A 339 -12.80 17.71 4.41
C VAL A 339 -12.58 17.65 2.91
N GLU A 340 -11.90 18.64 2.34
CA GLU A 340 -11.53 18.65 0.93
C GLU A 340 -10.61 17.47 0.58
N GLU A 341 -10.85 16.87 -0.59
CA GLU A 341 -10.16 15.66 -1.04
C GLU A 341 -8.65 15.86 -1.16
N ILE A 342 -8.19 17.01 -1.65
CA ILE A 342 -6.77 17.34 -1.77
C ILE A 342 -6.07 17.31 -0.41
N LYS A 343 -6.73 17.79 0.65
CA LYS A 343 -6.17 17.77 2.02
C LYS A 343 -6.10 16.36 2.55
N LEU A 344 -7.14 15.54 2.33
CA LEU A 344 -7.14 14.13 2.72
C LEU A 344 -6.03 13.36 1.99
N ASN A 345 -5.90 13.52 0.67
CA ASN A 345 -4.84 12.90 -0.14
C ASN A 345 -3.45 13.34 0.31
N THR A 346 -3.29 14.60 0.70
CA THR A 346 -2.01 15.14 1.21
C THR A 346 -1.64 14.48 2.54
N LEU A 347 -2.57 14.47 3.51
CA LEU A 347 -2.36 13.82 4.79
C LEU A 347 -2.04 12.33 4.61
N GLU A 348 -2.76 11.66 3.72
CA GLU A 348 -2.56 10.24 3.41
C GLU A 348 -1.20 9.93 2.78
N THR A 349 -0.78 10.74 1.81
CA THR A 349 0.53 10.62 1.14
C THR A 349 1.68 10.79 2.12
N LEU A 350 1.48 11.66 3.12
CA LEU A 350 2.43 11.92 4.20
C LEU A 350 2.26 10.97 5.40
N ARG A 351 1.28 10.04 5.35
CA ARG A 351 0.94 9.13 6.45
C ARG A 351 0.62 9.88 7.76
N LEU A 352 -0.02 11.03 7.65
CA LEU A 352 -0.50 11.86 8.75
C LEU A 352 -2.00 11.62 9.00
N GLY A 353 -2.43 11.81 10.25
CA GLY A 353 -3.85 11.81 10.63
C GLY A 353 -4.38 10.49 11.18
N GLY A 354 -3.74 9.35 10.87
CA GLY A 354 -4.04 8.04 11.46
C GLY A 354 -5.54 7.72 11.51
N ALA A 355 -6.05 7.41 12.71
CA ALA A 355 -7.45 7.07 12.94
C ALA A 355 -8.46 8.17 12.54
N ASP A 356 -8.09 9.45 12.63
CA ASP A 356 -8.97 10.56 12.22
C ASP A 356 -9.18 10.52 10.70
N LEU A 357 -8.10 10.31 9.93
CA LEU A 357 -8.16 10.18 8.48
C LEU A 357 -8.99 8.95 8.09
N ASP A 358 -8.75 7.82 8.75
CA ASP A 358 -9.48 6.58 8.48
C ASP A 358 -10.98 6.74 8.75
N LEU A 359 -11.36 7.46 9.83
CA LEU A 359 -12.75 7.76 10.14
C LEU A 359 -13.39 8.68 9.09
N ALA A 360 -12.68 9.70 8.62
CA ALA A 360 -13.19 10.60 7.58
C ALA A 360 -13.44 9.83 6.27
N ARG A 361 -12.51 8.97 5.87
CA ARG A 361 -12.62 8.12 4.69
C ARG A 361 -13.76 7.11 4.82
N LYS A 362 -13.91 6.49 5.99
CA LYS A 362 -15.04 5.60 6.28
C LYS A 362 -16.39 6.33 6.14
N ARG A 363 -16.49 7.59 6.59
CA ARG A 363 -17.70 8.43 6.42
C ARG A 363 -18.00 8.79 4.97
N GLN A 364 -16.97 8.88 4.11
CA GLN A 364 -17.14 9.07 2.68
C GLN A 364 -17.61 7.79 1.96
N GLY A 365 -17.52 6.62 2.60
CA GLY A 365 -17.90 5.33 2.02
C GLY A 365 -16.71 4.44 1.64
N TRP A 366 -15.49 4.79 2.00
CA TRP A 366 -14.35 3.91 1.80
C TRP A 366 -14.43 2.66 2.67
N LYS A 367 -14.22 1.50 2.05
CA LYS A 367 -13.92 0.23 2.69
C LYS A 367 -12.44 -0.05 2.53
N LEU A 368 -11.81 -0.49 3.60
CA LEU A 368 -10.37 -0.67 3.67
C LEU A 368 -10.07 -1.84 4.59
N ARG A 369 -9.30 -2.80 4.09
CA ARG A 369 -8.46 -3.70 4.91
C ARG A 369 -7.02 -3.25 4.72
N ASP A 370 -6.29 -3.06 5.81
CA ASP A 370 -4.86 -2.75 5.82
C ASP A 370 -4.25 -3.48 7.02
N GLU A 371 -4.15 -4.81 6.90
CA GLU A 371 -3.88 -5.71 8.03
C GLU A 371 -2.72 -6.66 7.74
N LEU A 372 -2.08 -7.12 8.83
CA LEU A 372 -1.03 -8.13 8.84
C LEU A 372 -1.53 -9.43 8.21
N ILE A 373 -0.65 -10.08 7.44
CA ILE A 373 -0.83 -11.44 6.93
C ILE A 373 -0.02 -12.40 7.80
N PHE A 374 -0.71 -13.36 8.38
CA PHE A 374 -0.09 -14.40 9.20
C PHE A 374 0.45 -15.56 8.33
N PRO A 375 1.41 -16.36 8.83
CA PRO A 375 1.98 -17.47 8.05
C PRO A 375 0.97 -18.50 7.53
N ASP A 376 -0.11 -18.74 8.26
CA ASP A 376 -1.21 -19.63 7.84
C ASP A 376 -2.04 -19.05 6.69
N GLU A 377 -2.01 -17.73 6.48
CA GLU A 377 -2.63 -17.05 5.35
C GLU A 377 -1.72 -16.99 4.10
N PHE A 378 -0.46 -17.46 4.15
CA PHE A 378 0.45 -17.38 3.00
C PHE A 378 -0.03 -18.15 1.78
N LYS A 379 -0.69 -19.29 1.99
CA LYS A 379 -1.28 -20.07 0.90
C LYS A 379 -2.33 -19.27 0.12
N MET A 380 -3.11 -18.43 0.82
CA MET A 380 -4.09 -17.56 0.17
C MET A 380 -3.39 -16.57 -0.78
N ILE A 381 -2.25 -16.00 -0.36
CA ILE A 381 -1.47 -15.08 -1.17
C ILE A 381 -0.85 -15.79 -2.39
N GLU A 382 -0.33 -17.00 -2.21
CA GLU A 382 0.19 -17.84 -3.30
C GLU A 382 -0.87 -18.14 -4.35
N ASP A 383 -2.08 -18.50 -3.91
CA ASP A 383 -3.21 -18.77 -4.80
C ASP A 383 -3.63 -17.53 -5.58
N MET A 384 -3.64 -16.34 -4.94
CA MET A 384 -3.94 -15.08 -5.61
C MET A 384 -2.90 -14.77 -6.69
N ILE A 385 -1.60 -14.85 -6.36
CA ILE A 385 -0.49 -14.53 -7.27
C ILE A 385 -0.41 -15.51 -8.45
N SER A 386 -0.74 -16.78 -8.22
CA SER A 386 -0.66 -17.83 -9.25
C SER A 386 -1.90 -17.90 -10.15
N SER A 387 -2.99 -17.22 -9.78
CA SER A 387 -4.24 -17.21 -10.55
C SER A 387 -4.19 -16.25 -11.72
N LYS A 388 -4.84 -16.65 -12.82
CA LYS A 388 -5.04 -15.79 -14.01
C LYS A 388 -6.14 -14.77 -13.76
N ASN A 389 -7.18 -15.15 -13.01
CA ASN A 389 -8.28 -14.27 -12.67
C ASN A 389 -8.41 -14.17 -11.15
N VAL A 390 -8.30 -12.95 -10.63
CA VAL A 390 -8.61 -12.65 -9.24
C VAL A 390 -9.69 -11.58 -9.22
N THR A 391 -10.82 -11.89 -8.59
CA THR A 391 -11.92 -10.95 -8.40
C THR A 391 -12.11 -10.65 -6.93
N VAL A 392 -12.31 -9.38 -6.63
CA VAL A 392 -12.45 -8.88 -5.26
C VAL A 392 -13.77 -8.13 -5.15
N TYR A 393 -14.51 -8.37 -4.07
CA TYR A 393 -15.69 -7.57 -3.76
C TYR A 393 -15.88 -7.45 -2.26
N TYR A 394 -16.50 -6.36 -1.85
CA TYR A 394 -16.96 -6.21 -0.48
C TYR A 394 -18.19 -7.11 -0.24
N GLU A 395 -18.21 -7.87 0.84
CA GLU A 395 -19.22 -8.91 1.10
C GLU A 395 -20.67 -8.37 1.05
N MET A 396 -20.89 -7.13 1.48
CA MET A 396 -22.22 -6.48 1.45
C MET A 396 -22.60 -5.88 0.09
N ALA A 397 -21.67 -5.84 -0.87
CA ALA A 397 -21.88 -5.29 -2.22
C ALA A 397 -21.24 -6.20 -3.29
N PRO A 398 -21.67 -7.46 -3.42
CA PRO A 398 -21.09 -8.43 -4.34
C PRO A 398 -21.19 -8.02 -5.82
N GLU A 399 -22.17 -7.17 -6.16
CA GLU A 399 -22.33 -6.59 -7.49
C GLU A 399 -21.26 -5.54 -7.83
N LYS A 400 -20.62 -4.95 -6.82
CA LYS A 400 -19.52 -3.99 -6.96
C LYS A 400 -18.18 -4.74 -6.90
N LYS A 401 -17.99 -5.76 -7.73
CA LYS A 401 -16.71 -6.47 -7.82
C LYS A 401 -15.72 -5.75 -8.75
N PHE A 402 -14.43 -5.95 -8.52
CA PHE A 402 -13.37 -5.55 -9.46
C PHE A 402 -12.42 -6.72 -9.73
N GLU A 403 -11.78 -6.69 -10.90
CA GLU A 403 -10.72 -7.61 -11.29
C GLU A 403 -9.37 -7.01 -10.90
N VAL A 404 -8.53 -7.83 -10.27
CA VAL A 404 -7.15 -7.44 -9.93
C VAL A 404 -6.34 -7.45 -11.22
N THR A 405 -5.59 -6.38 -11.47
CA THR A 405 -4.80 -6.25 -12.70
C THR A 405 -3.56 -7.15 -12.66
N GLU A 406 -3.04 -7.50 -13.83
CA GLU A 406 -1.78 -8.25 -13.92
C GLU A 406 -0.62 -7.51 -13.24
N GLU A 407 -0.56 -6.18 -13.40
CA GLU A 407 0.42 -5.33 -12.73
C GLU A 407 0.34 -5.42 -11.21
N GLN A 408 -0.87 -5.42 -10.64
CA GLN A 408 -1.08 -5.60 -9.20
C GLN A 408 -0.60 -6.98 -8.73
N LEU A 409 -0.88 -8.05 -9.48
CA LEU A 409 -0.42 -9.41 -9.17
C LEU A 409 1.11 -9.54 -9.25
N GLN A 410 1.76 -8.93 -10.25
CA GLN A 410 3.22 -8.92 -10.34
C GLN A 410 3.85 -8.12 -9.19
N ALA A 411 3.28 -6.96 -8.84
CA ALA A 411 3.74 -6.18 -7.69
C ALA A 411 3.62 -6.98 -6.37
N MET A 412 2.51 -7.70 -6.17
CA MET A 412 2.35 -8.60 -5.03
C MET A 412 3.37 -9.73 -5.04
N LYS A 413 3.61 -10.35 -6.20
CA LYS A 413 4.62 -11.41 -6.36
C LYS A 413 6.01 -10.94 -5.95
N ALA A 414 6.42 -9.76 -6.41
CA ALA A 414 7.72 -9.19 -6.07
C ALA A 414 7.85 -8.97 -4.56
N VAL A 415 6.87 -8.29 -3.94
CA VAL A 415 6.88 -8.02 -2.49
C VAL A 415 6.89 -9.30 -1.67
N PHE A 416 6.05 -10.28 -2.03
CA PHE A 416 5.95 -11.53 -1.30
C PHE A 416 7.21 -12.38 -1.41
N SER A 417 7.84 -12.43 -2.59
CA SER A 417 9.08 -13.17 -2.81
C SER A 417 10.23 -12.59 -2.00
N VAL A 418 10.36 -11.27 -1.95
CA VAL A 418 11.37 -10.59 -1.12
C VAL A 418 11.12 -10.83 0.36
N PHE A 419 9.87 -10.69 0.81
CA PHE A 419 9.52 -10.95 2.21
C PHE A 419 9.89 -12.38 2.65
N LYS A 420 9.58 -13.40 1.84
CA LYS A 420 9.94 -14.79 2.15
C LYS A 420 11.45 -14.99 2.25
N ALA A 421 12.20 -14.47 1.27
CA ALA A 421 13.65 -14.59 1.27
C ALA A 421 14.29 -13.90 2.48
N ASP A 422 13.80 -12.73 2.86
CA ASP A 422 14.30 -12.00 4.03
C ASP A 422 13.97 -12.73 5.34
N LYS A 423 12.80 -13.39 5.44
CA LYS A 423 12.43 -14.24 6.59
C LYS A 423 13.30 -15.49 6.71
N GLU A 424 13.61 -16.15 5.58
CA GLU A 424 14.49 -17.32 5.56
C GLU A 424 15.90 -16.95 6.03
N GLN A 425 16.43 -15.79 5.57
CA GLN A 425 17.74 -15.28 5.98
C GLN A 425 17.81 -14.89 7.46
N ALA A 426 16.70 -14.46 8.07
CA ALA A 426 16.64 -14.10 9.49
C ALA A 426 16.41 -15.30 10.43
N GLY A 427 16.09 -16.48 9.87
CA GLY A 427 15.85 -17.73 10.61
C GLY A 427 17.06 -18.67 10.69
N GLU A 428 18.16 -18.33 10.02
CA GLU A 428 19.51 -18.91 10.18
C GLU A 428 20.32 -18.08 11.20
#